data_AF-A0A0B7MEZ7-F1
#
_entry.id   AF-A0A0B7MEZ7-F1
#
_cell.length_a   1.000
_cell.length_b   1.000
_cell.length_c   1.000
_cell.angle_alpha   90.00
_cell.angle_beta   90.00
_cell.angle_gamma   90.00
#
_symmetry.space_group_name_H-M   'P 1'
#
loop_
_entity.id
_entity.type
_entity.pdbx_description
1 polymer ?
#
loop_
_entity_poly.entity_id
_entity_poly.type
_entity_poly.pdbx_seq_one_letter_code
_entity_poly.pdbx_strand_id
1 'polypeptide(L)'
;MHWKELKNNLNTEDLKNKILQLAVQGKLVEHDPNDEPASVLLKKIQKEKERLVKEKKIRKSKPLPPITEDEIPFELPNGWEWVRLKDVGYDFGQKKPDKKFTYIDVGSINQEKSVLGENNNILNPENAPSRARKIVANGTVIYSTVRPYLLNIAIIDQDFIYEPIVSTAFAIVHPYNGIFNKYIYYCLKSNFFY
;
A
#
# COMPACT_ATOMS: atom_id res chain seq x y z
N MET A 1 -16.92 14.55 -18.25
CA MET A 1 -17.80 13.62 -19.00
C MET A 1 -18.01 12.23 -18.36
N HIS A 2 -17.63 11.95 -17.10
CA HIS A 2 -17.74 10.59 -16.51
C HIS A 2 -18.94 10.33 -15.58
N TRP A 3 -19.67 11.37 -15.15
CA TRP A 3 -20.80 11.23 -14.21
C TRP A 3 -22.05 10.56 -14.80
N LYS A 4 -22.14 10.44 -16.14
CA LYS A 4 -23.28 9.75 -16.80
C LYS A 4 -23.23 8.23 -16.61
N GLU A 5 -22.04 7.64 -16.50
CA GLU A 5 -21.89 6.18 -16.29
C GLU A 5 -22.32 5.73 -14.89
N LEU A 6 -22.25 6.63 -13.90
CA LEU A 6 -22.65 6.36 -12.52
C LEU A 6 -24.17 6.39 -12.31
N LYS A 7 -24.96 6.76 -13.34
CA LYS A 7 -26.43 6.86 -13.27
C LYS A 7 -27.15 5.53 -13.58
N ASN A 8 -26.43 4.45 -13.81
CA ASN A 8 -27.04 3.13 -13.96
C ASN A 8 -27.55 2.62 -12.59
N ASN A 9 -28.60 1.78 -12.59
CA ASN A 9 -29.16 1.10 -11.41
C ASN A 9 -28.17 0.08 -10.80
N LEU A 10 -27.00 0.54 -10.38
CA LEU A 10 -26.00 -0.24 -9.66
C LEU A 10 -26.44 -0.34 -8.20
N ASN A 11 -26.22 -1.50 -7.58
CA ASN A 11 -26.32 -1.56 -6.13
C ASN A 11 -25.20 -0.72 -5.47
N THR A 12 -25.34 -0.43 -4.18
CA THR A 12 -24.40 0.44 -3.45
C THR A 12 -22.95 -0.03 -3.52
N GLU A 13 -22.72 -1.35 -3.58
CA GLU A 13 -21.37 -1.93 -3.61
C GLU A 13 -20.73 -1.78 -4.99
N ASP A 14 -21.46 -2.11 -6.05
CA ASP A 14 -21.02 -1.92 -7.43
C ASP A 14 -20.74 -0.45 -7.74
N LEU A 15 -21.55 0.46 -7.19
CA LEU A 15 -21.34 1.89 -7.34
C LEU A 15 -20.03 2.34 -6.65
N LYS A 16 -19.77 1.90 -5.42
CA LYS A 16 -18.51 2.19 -4.71
C LYS A 16 -17.31 1.67 -5.48
N ASN A 17 -17.38 0.45 -5.99
CA ASN A 17 -16.30 -0.16 -6.78
C ASN A 17 -16.05 0.60 -8.08
N LYS A 18 -17.11 1.03 -8.78
CA LYS A 18 -16.98 1.86 -9.99
C LYS A 18 -16.37 3.22 -9.70
N ILE A 19 -16.79 3.89 -8.63
CA ILE A 19 -16.20 5.16 -8.18
C ILE A 19 -14.72 4.97 -7.87
N LEU A 20 -14.37 3.95 -7.09
CA LEU A 20 -12.99 3.66 -6.73
C LEU A 20 -12.13 3.36 -7.96
N GLN A 21 -12.65 2.59 -8.93
CA GLN A 21 -11.95 2.33 -10.19
C GLN A 21 -11.71 3.63 -10.98
N LEU A 22 -12.73 4.47 -11.13
CA LEU A 22 -12.58 5.77 -11.80
C LEU A 22 -11.58 6.68 -11.07
N ALA A 23 -11.53 6.62 -9.73
CA ALA A 23 -10.58 7.38 -8.92
C ALA A 23 -9.14 6.95 -9.21
N VAL A 24 -8.88 5.64 -9.22
CA VAL A 24 -7.55 5.07 -9.52
C VAL A 24 -7.13 5.36 -10.96
N GLN A 25 -8.09 5.46 -11.89
CA GLN A 25 -7.84 5.88 -13.27
C GLN A 25 -7.62 7.40 -13.43
N GLY A 26 -7.73 8.19 -12.36
CA GLY A 26 -7.61 9.65 -12.40
C GLY A 26 -8.83 10.37 -13.00
N LYS A 27 -9.93 9.66 -13.31
CA LYS A 27 -11.06 10.19 -14.10
C LYS A 27 -12.12 10.94 -13.29
N LEU A 28 -11.93 11.08 -11.98
CA LEU A 28 -12.90 11.72 -11.08
C LEU A 28 -12.70 13.22 -10.92
N VAL A 29 -11.57 13.77 -11.37
CA VAL A 29 -11.25 15.20 -11.23
C VAL A 29 -10.78 15.73 -12.58
N GLU A 30 -10.97 17.02 -12.82
CA GLU A 30 -10.41 17.69 -14.00
C GLU A 30 -8.89 17.85 -13.82
N HIS A 31 -8.13 17.60 -14.87
CA HIS A 31 -6.67 17.68 -14.85
C HIS A 31 -6.20 19.08 -15.24
N ASP A 32 -5.34 19.70 -14.43
CA ASP A 32 -4.64 20.93 -14.83
C ASP A 32 -3.41 20.54 -15.67
N PRO A 33 -3.29 21.00 -16.93
CA PRO A 33 -2.10 20.74 -17.75
C PRO A 33 -0.79 21.29 -17.16
N ASN A 34 -0.86 22.20 -16.19
CA ASN A 34 0.29 22.79 -15.51
C ASN A 34 0.72 22.04 -14.24
N ASP A 35 0.00 20.98 -13.84
CA ASP A 35 0.36 20.17 -12.69
C ASP A 35 1.75 19.52 -12.85
N GLU A 36 2.47 19.34 -11.75
CA GLU A 36 3.76 18.65 -11.74
C GLU A 36 3.55 17.20 -12.23
N PRO A 37 4.21 16.77 -13.32
CA PRO A 37 4.04 15.42 -13.83
C PRO A 37 4.70 14.38 -12.91
N ALA A 38 4.16 13.17 -12.91
CA ALA A 38 4.60 12.05 -12.08
C ALA A 38 6.11 11.78 -12.21
N SER A 39 6.71 11.90 -13.41
CA SER A 39 8.16 11.78 -13.62
C SER A 39 9.01 12.63 -12.68
N VAL A 40 8.54 13.82 -12.27
CA VAL A 40 9.29 14.68 -11.36
C VAL A 40 9.31 14.07 -9.95
N LEU A 41 8.16 13.58 -9.46
CA LEU A 41 8.08 12.86 -8.20
C LEU A 41 8.89 11.55 -8.25
N LEU A 42 8.81 10.79 -9.34
CA LEU A 42 9.57 9.54 -9.50
C LEU A 42 11.09 9.77 -9.46
N LYS A 43 11.58 10.87 -10.04
CA LYS A 43 12.99 11.29 -9.89
C LYS A 43 13.35 11.60 -8.43
N LYS A 44 12.46 12.24 -7.67
CA LYS A 44 12.65 12.50 -6.22
C LYS A 44 12.71 11.18 -5.43
N ILE A 45 11.79 10.25 -5.72
CA ILE A 45 11.73 8.93 -5.10
C ILE A 45 12.98 8.10 -5.40
N GLN A 46 13.48 8.13 -6.63
CA GLN A 46 14.70 7.40 -6.98
C GLN A 46 15.91 7.87 -6.17
N LYS A 47 16.07 9.19 -5.98
CA LYS A 47 17.11 9.76 -5.11
C LYS A 47 16.93 9.37 -3.65
N GLU A 48 15.69 9.37 -3.16
CA GLU A 48 15.39 8.93 -1.80
C GLU A 48 15.75 7.45 -1.60
N LYS A 49 15.36 6.59 -2.53
CA LYS A 49 15.66 5.16 -2.52
C LYS A 49 17.16 4.91 -2.45
N GLU A 50 17.94 5.59 -3.29
CA GLU A 50 19.41 5.51 -3.26
C GLU A 50 19.99 5.93 -1.91
N ARG A 51 19.47 7.02 -1.32
CA ARG A 51 19.86 7.46 0.02
C ARG A 51 19.54 6.40 1.09
N LEU A 52 18.33 5.85 1.09
CA LEU A 52 17.90 4.85 2.07
C LEU A 52 18.71 3.54 1.97
N VAL A 53 19.08 3.14 0.75
CA VAL A 53 19.98 2.00 0.52
C VAL A 53 21.39 2.30 1.05
N LYS A 54 21.92 3.50 0.79
CA LYS A 54 23.23 3.94 1.31
C LYS A 54 23.27 3.96 2.84
N GLU A 55 22.16 4.40 3.46
CA GLU A 55 21.96 4.39 4.92
C GLU A 55 21.64 3.00 5.50
N LYS A 56 21.55 1.96 4.67
CA LYS A 56 21.19 0.58 5.05
C LYS A 56 19.82 0.44 5.74
N LYS A 57 18.92 1.41 5.53
CA LYS A 57 17.54 1.35 6.03
C LYS A 57 16.67 0.39 5.23
N ILE A 58 16.98 0.24 3.94
CA ILE A 58 16.30 -0.68 3.03
C ILE A 58 17.31 -1.51 2.24
N ARG A 59 16.91 -2.70 1.80
CA ARG A 59 17.75 -3.57 0.98
C ARG A 59 17.73 -3.10 -0.48
N LYS A 60 18.86 -3.23 -1.17
CA LYS A 60 18.92 -2.98 -2.62
C LYS A 60 18.07 -4.02 -3.35
N SER A 61 17.01 -3.57 -4.01
CA SER A 61 16.18 -4.42 -4.86
C SER A 61 16.81 -4.58 -6.25
N LYS A 62 16.64 -5.75 -6.87
CA LYS A 62 16.91 -5.91 -8.31
C LYS A 62 15.93 -5.03 -9.11
N PRO A 63 16.38 -4.38 -10.18
CA PRO A 63 15.47 -3.68 -11.09
C PRO A 63 14.50 -4.69 -11.70
N LEU A 64 13.23 -4.28 -11.81
CA LEU A 64 12.21 -5.03 -12.54
C LEU A 64 12.30 -4.67 -14.04
N PRO A 65 11.82 -5.54 -14.93
CA PRO A 65 11.71 -5.19 -16.35
C PRO A 65 10.82 -3.94 -16.52
N PRO A 66 11.11 -3.11 -17.54
CA PRO A 66 10.22 -2.03 -17.94
C PRO A 66 8.78 -2.55 -18.14
N ILE A 67 7.80 -1.69 -17.89
CA ILE A 67 6.40 -2.00 -18.16
C ILE A 67 6.21 -2.02 -19.67
N THR A 68 5.71 -3.13 -20.20
CA THR A 68 5.45 -3.30 -21.63
C THR A 68 4.02 -2.86 -21.99
N GLU A 69 3.75 -2.64 -23.28
CA GLU A 69 2.42 -2.18 -23.74
C GLU A 69 1.30 -3.18 -23.39
N ASP A 70 1.59 -4.48 -23.38
CA ASP A 70 0.66 -5.54 -23.00
C ASP A 70 0.34 -5.56 -21.49
N GLU A 71 1.16 -4.93 -20.66
CA GLU A 71 0.90 -4.76 -19.22
C GLU A 71 0.05 -3.50 -18.92
N ILE A 72 -0.20 -2.64 -19.91
CA ILE A 72 -0.95 -1.39 -19.72
C ILE A 72 -2.46 -1.68 -19.81
N PRO A 73 -3.21 -1.56 -18.70
CA PRO A 73 -4.62 -1.94 -18.65
C PRO A 73 -5.55 -0.87 -19.26
N PHE A 74 -5.12 0.39 -19.26
CA PHE A 74 -5.88 1.54 -19.74
C PHE A 74 -4.98 2.75 -19.95
N GLU A 75 -5.47 3.70 -20.74
CA GLU A 75 -4.84 5.00 -20.95
C GLU A 75 -4.88 5.85 -19.69
N LEU A 76 -3.74 6.44 -19.36
CA LEU A 76 -3.60 7.35 -18.23
C LEU A 76 -3.88 8.81 -18.64
N PRO A 77 -4.35 9.64 -17.71
CA PRO A 77 -4.39 11.08 -17.92
C PRO A 77 -3.01 11.68 -18.17
N ASN A 78 -2.99 12.90 -18.74
CA ASN A 78 -1.74 13.64 -18.91
C ASN A 78 -1.02 13.82 -17.57
N GLY A 79 0.31 13.65 -17.59
CA GLY A 79 1.16 13.78 -16.41
C GLY A 79 1.17 12.56 -15.48
N TRP A 80 0.34 11.53 -15.71
CA TRP A 80 0.37 10.28 -14.94
C TRP A 80 1.30 9.25 -15.60
N GLU A 81 1.88 8.37 -14.79
CA GLU A 81 2.80 7.33 -15.26
C GLU A 81 2.51 5.98 -14.61
N TRP A 82 2.58 4.93 -15.41
CA TRP A 82 2.55 3.57 -14.90
C TRP A 82 3.88 3.23 -14.23
N VAL A 83 3.80 2.68 -13.02
CA VAL A 83 4.95 2.29 -12.21
C VAL A 83 4.68 0.97 -11.50
N ARG A 84 5.73 0.25 -11.11
CA ARG A 84 5.56 -0.95 -10.27
C ARG A 84 5.34 -0.51 -8.83
N LEU A 85 4.63 -1.31 -8.04
CA LEU A 85 4.40 -1.02 -6.62
C LEU A 85 5.71 -0.82 -5.82
N LYS A 86 6.80 -1.49 -6.23
CA LYS A 86 8.14 -1.34 -5.64
C LYS A 86 8.83 0.00 -5.93
N ASP A 87 8.29 0.77 -6.87
CA ASP A 87 8.82 2.08 -7.23
C ASP A 87 8.18 3.19 -6.40
N VAL A 88 7.01 2.94 -5.80
CA VAL A 88 6.28 3.92 -4.96
C VAL A 88 6.28 3.60 -3.47
N GLY A 89 6.76 2.42 -3.10
CA GLY A 89 7.01 2.07 -1.71
C GLY A 89 8.05 0.97 -1.54
N TYR A 90 8.37 0.67 -0.29
CA TYR A 90 9.41 -0.28 0.08
C TYR A 90 9.01 -1.12 1.30
N ASP A 91 9.73 -2.22 1.51
CA ASP A 91 9.66 -3.03 2.71
C ASP A 91 10.88 -2.78 3.61
N PHE A 92 10.66 -2.76 4.92
CA PHE A 92 11.73 -2.66 5.93
C PHE A 92 12.48 -4.00 6.13
N GLY A 93 12.15 -5.03 5.36
CA GLY A 93 12.66 -6.38 5.54
C GLY A 93 12.01 -7.13 6.69
N GLN A 94 12.75 -8.12 7.17
CA GLN A 94 12.30 -9.05 8.21
C GLN A 94 13.34 -9.20 9.30
N LYS A 95 12.89 -9.37 10.54
CA LYS A 95 13.72 -9.73 11.69
C LYS A 95 13.02 -10.73 12.61
N LYS A 96 13.79 -11.45 13.41
CA LYS A 96 13.23 -12.16 14.57
C LYS A 96 13.13 -11.17 15.72
N PRO A 97 11.99 -11.08 16.44
CA PRO A 97 11.88 -10.24 17.62
C PRO A 97 12.91 -10.67 18.67
N ASP A 98 13.62 -9.71 19.26
CA ASP A 98 14.63 -9.88 20.31
C ASP A 98 14.24 -9.16 21.62
N LYS A 99 13.18 -8.36 21.58
CA LYS A 99 12.55 -7.67 22.73
C LYS A 99 11.03 -7.83 22.67
N LYS A 100 10.33 -7.39 23.73
CA LYS A 100 8.86 -7.26 23.72
C LYS A 100 8.41 -6.46 22.50
N PHE A 101 7.37 -6.93 21.85
CA PHE A 101 6.88 -6.37 20.59
C PHE A 101 5.35 -6.46 20.52
N THR A 102 4.74 -5.61 19.71
CA THR A 102 3.31 -5.71 19.38
C THR A 102 3.16 -6.58 18.13
N TYR A 103 2.51 -7.73 18.26
CA TYR A 103 2.26 -8.63 17.14
C TYR A 103 0.95 -8.28 16.42
N ILE A 104 1.03 -8.16 15.10
CA ILE A 104 -0.12 -7.88 14.24
C ILE A 104 -0.27 -9.01 13.23
N ASP A 105 -1.39 -9.71 13.28
CA ASP A 105 -1.75 -10.75 12.32
C ASP A 105 -3.05 -10.41 11.57
N VAL A 106 -3.54 -11.33 10.74
CA VAL A 106 -4.75 -11.11 9.95
C VAL A 106 -5.97 -10.89 10.85
N GLY A 107 -6.03 -11.56 12.01
CA GLY A 107 -7.11 -11.38 12.99
C GLY A 107 -7.07 -10.05 13.73
N SER A 108 -5.97 -9.30 13.61
CA SER A 108 -5.83 -7.98 14.20
C SER A 108 -6.51 -6.89 13.38
N ILE A 109 -6.87 -7.14 12.11
CA ILE A 109 -7.57 -6.17 11.26
C ILE A 109 -9.07 -6.23 11.52
N ASN A 110 -9.67 -5.08 11.83
CA ASN A 110 -11.13 -4.94 11.79
C ASN A 110 -11.55 -4.79 10.32
N GLN A 111 -12.11 -5.83 9.74
CA GLN A 111 -12.44 -5.86 8.31
C GLN A 111 -13.49 -4.81 7.93
N GLU A 112 -14.54 -4.64 8.75
CA GLU A 112 -15.64 -3.69 8.49
C GLU A 112 -15.15 -2.24 8.43
N LYS A 113 -14.30 -1.86 9.38
CA LYS A 113 -13.71 -0.51 9.43
C LYS A 113 -12.45 -0.39 8.57
N SER A 114 -11.88 -1.53 8.16
CA SER A 114 -10.62 -1.64 7.43
C SER A 114 -9.46 -0.86 8.07
N VAL A 115 -9.39 -0.97 9.40
CA VAL A 115 -8.36 -0.39 10.27
C VAL A 115 -7.80 -1.48 11.16
N LEU A 116 -6.65 -1.21 11.78
CA LEU A 116 -6.13 -2.07 12.83
C LEU A 116 -7.07 -2.00 14.05
N GLY A 117 -7.35 -3.15 14.67
CA GLY A 117 -8.12 -3.20 15.91
C GLY A 117 -7.35 -2.62 17.09
N GLU A 118 -8.07 -2.29 18.16
CA GLU A 118 -7.47 -1.69 19.38
C GLU A 118 -6.70 -2.71 20.24
N ASN A 119 -6.83 -4.01 19.95
CA ASN A 119 -6.17 -5.06 20.70
C ASN A 119 -4.69 -5.18 20.32
N ASN A 120 -3.81 -4.64 21.16
CA ASN A 120 -2.37 -4.82 21.05
C ASN A 120 -1.96 -6.19 21.62
N ASN A 121 -1.71 -7.17 20.76
CA ASN A 121 -1.16 -8.46 21.17
C ASN A 121 0.34 -8.32 21.50
N ILE A 122 0.66 -7.95 22.73
CA ILE A 122 2.03 -7.74 23.18
C ILE A 122 2.64 -9.09 23.56
N LEU A 123 3.74 -9.46 22.90
CA LEU A 123 4.43 -10.73 23.09
C LEU A 123 5.89 -10.52 23.50
N ASN A 124 6.40 -11.46 24.30
CA ASN A 124 7.84 -11.60 24.49
C ASN A 124 8.49 -12.38 23.33
N PRO A 125 9.80 -12.21 23.06
CA PRO A 125 10.52 -12.90 22.00
C PRO A 125 10.39 -14.42 21.99
N GLU A 126 10.37 -15.06 23.17
CA GLU A 126 10.26 -16.51 23.33
C GLU A 126 8.91 -17.07 22.87
N ASN A 127 7.87 -16.23 22.91
CA ASN A 127 6.51 -16.59 22.49
C ASN A 127 6.22 -16.14 21.05
N ALA A 128 7.21 -15.63 20.32
CA ALA A 128 7.02 -15.08 18.99
C ALA A 128 6.62 -16.17 17.98
N PRO A 129 5.47 -16.03 17.30
CA PRO A 129 5.11 -16.93 16.21
C PRO A 129 6.17 -16.94 15.10
N SER A 130 6.28 -18.05 14.37
CA SER A 130 7.22 -18.16 13.24
C SER A 130 7.00 -17.10 12.16
N ARG A 131 5.77 -16.59 12.05
CA ARG A 131 5.37 -15.53 11.10
C ARG A 131 5.61 -14.12 11.60
N ALA A 132 5.86 -13.87 12.90
CA ALA A 132 6.14 -12.54 13.42
C ALA A 132 7.52 -12.06 12.94
N ARG A 133 7.58 -11.42 11.78
CA ARG A 133 8.87 -11.10 11.13
C ARG A 133 8.94 -9.73 10.47
N LYS A 134 7.85 -9.23 9.89
CA LYS A 134 7.89 -8.04 9.04
C LYS A 134 7.83 -6.77 9.88
N ILE A 135 8.77 -5.87 9.66
CA ILE A 135 8.87 -4.59 10.38
C ILE A 135 7.97 -3.59 9.68
N VAL A 136 7.22 -2.79 10.45
CA VAL A 136 6.38 -1.72 9.92
C VAL A 136 6.59 -0.43 10.72
N ALA A 137 6.16 0.68 10.14
CA ALA A 137 6.17 1.98 10.79
C ALA A 137 4.82 2.68 10.56
N ASN A 138 4.60 3.79 11.25
CA ASN A 138 3.44 4.64 10.99
C ASN A 138 3.39 5.02 9.49
N GLY A 139 2.21 4.93 8.90
CA GLY A 139 1.96 5.13 7.48
C GLY A 139 2.19 3.92 6.58
N THR A 140 2.74 2.81 7.07
CA THR A 140 2.88 1.57 6.28
C THR A 140 1.50 1.00 5.94
N VAL A 141 1.30 0.64 4.67
CA VAL A 141 0.13 -0.13 4.23
C VAL A 141 0.44 -1.62 4.35
N ILE A 142 -0.43 -2.37 5.02
CA ILE A 142 -0.36 -3.83 5.13
C ILE A 142 -1.50 -4.47 4.36
N TYR A 143 -1.20 -5.53 3.61
CA TYR A 143 -2.14 -6.20 2.70
C TYR A 143 -2.03 -7.71 2.87
N SER A 144 -3.11 -8.38 3.29
CA SER A 144 -3.09 -9.84 3.50
C SER A 144 -2.95 -10.57 2.17
N THR A 145 -1.92 -11.39 2.03
CA THR A 145 -1.79 -12.32 0.90
C THR A 145 -2.49 -13.65 1.17
N VAL A 146 -3.09 -13.82 2.35
CA VAL A 146 -3.98 -14.94 2.67
C VAL A 146 -5.40 -14.51 2.35
N ARG A 147 -6.07 -15.24 1.44
CA ARG A 147 -7.44 -14.96 0.96
C ARG A 147 -7.61 -13.47 0.59
N PRO A 148 -6.83 -12.97 -0.39
CA PRO A 148 -6.72 -11.55 -0.66
C PRO A 148 -8.07 -10.90 -1.01
N TYR A 149 -8.99 -11.64 -1.63
CA TYR A 149 -10.37 -11.21 -1.93
C TYR A 149 -11.18 -10.75 -0.69
N LEU A 150 -10.76 -11.08 0.54
CA LEU A 150 -11.37 -10.56 1.77
C LEU A 150 -10.98 -9.11 2.07
N LEU A 151 -10.04 -8.53 1.31
CA LEU A 151 -9.57 -7.15 1.45
C LEU A 151 -9.12 -6.80 2.87
N ASN A 152 -8.45 -7.74 3.53
CA ASN A 152 -7.77 -7.50 4.80
C ASN A 152 -6.55 -6.60 4.57
N ILE A 153 -6.82 -5.31 4.49
CA ILE A 153 -5.89 -4.23 4.19
C ILE A 153 -6.07 -3.14 5.25
N ALA A 154 -4.97 -2.65 5.80
CA ALA A 154 -4.98 -1.57 6.77
C ALA A 154 -3.77 -0.64 6.56
N ILE A 155 -3.92 0.61 7.00
CA ILE A 155 -2.80 1.53 7.19
C ILE A 155 -2.42 1.44 8.66
N ILE A 156 -1.12 1.37 8.96
CA ILE A 156 -0.63 1.52 10.33
C ILE A 156 -0.73 3.00 10.68
N ASP A 157 -1.71 3.39 11.49
CA ASP A 157 -2.03 4.78 11.82
C ASP A 157 -2.27 5.01 13.32
N GLN A 158 -1.67 4.16 14.16
CA GLN A 158 -1.76 4.24 15.62
C GLN A 158 -0.38 4.18 16.28
N ASP A 159 -0.28 4.73 17.49
CA ASP A 159 0.92 4.67 18.30
C ASP A 159 1.05 3.30 18.98
N PHE A 160 2.29 2.80 19.08
CA PHE A 160 2.59 1.55 19.75
C PHE A 160 3.58 1.77 20.89
N ILE A 161 3.29 1.16 22.03
CA ILE A 161 4.20 1.14 23.19
C ILE A 161 5.46 0.32 22.87
N TYR A 162 5.27 -0.82 22.21
CA TYR A 162 6.35 -1.70 21.76
C TYR A 162 6.36 -1.78 20.24
N GLU A 163 7.54 -1.98 19.66
CA GLU A 163 7.73 -2.03 18.22
C GLU A 163 6.71 -2.96 17.53
N PRO A 164 6.00 -2.48 16.49
CA PRO A 164 5.04 -3.29 15.77
C PRO A 164 5.75 -4.25 14.79
N ILE A 165 5.43 -5.54 14.90
CA ILE A 165 5.92 -6.58 13.99
C ILE A 165 4.71 -7.33 13.44
N VAL A 166 4.58 -7.32 12.11
CA VAL A 166 3.46 -7.94 11.42
C VAL A 166 3.80 -9.35 10.94
N SER A 167 2.76 -10.17 10.81
CA SER A 167 2.82 -11.50 10.26
C SER A 167 3.38 -11.49 8.83
N THR A 168 4.17 -12.51 8.47
CA THR A 168 4.61 -12.73 7.08
C THR A 168 3.46 -12.98 6.11
N ALA A 169 2.24 -13.25 6.62
CA ALA A 169 1.01 -13.31 5.84
C ALA A 169 0.62 -11.99 5.16
N PHE A 170 1.20 -10.86 5.57
CA PHE A 170 1.00 -9.57 4.95
C PHE A 170 2.10 -9.25 3.94
N ALA A 171 1.77 -8.74 2.76
CA ALA A 171 2.65 -7.83 2.04
C ALA A 171 2.65 -6.47 2.75
N ILE A 172 3.79 -5.78 2.75
CA ILE A 172 3.91 -4.44 3.35
C ILE A 172 4.42 -3.47 2.30
N VAL A 173 3.89 -2.25 2.32
CA VAL A 173 4.31 -1.16 1.47
C VAL A 173 4.38 0.10 2.32
N HIS A 174 5.59 0.50 2.69
CA HIS A 174 5.82 1.81 3.26
C HIS A 174 6.06 2.82 2.12
N PRO A 175 5.28 3.90 2.01
CA PRO A 175 5.41 4.85 0.91
C PRO A 175 6.77 5.57 0.96
N TYR A 176 7.33 5.88 -0.21
CA TYR A 176 8.37 6.92 -0.30
C TYR A 176 7.76 8.31 -0.08
N ASN A 177 8.60 9.32 0.19
CA ASN A 177 8.10 10.67 0.41
C ASN A 177 7.35 11.20 -0.81
N GLY A 178 6.23 11.89 -0.56
CA GLY A 178 5.35 12.41 -1.60
C GLY A 178 4.29 11.42 -2.08
N ILE A 179 4.38 10.13 -1.73
CA ILE A 179 3.32 9.15 -2.00
C ILE A 179 2.35 9.09 -0.82
N PHE A 180 1.08 9.34 -1.07
CA PHE A 180 0.03 9.19 -0.06
C PHE A 180 -0.25 7.70 0.20
N ASN A 181 -0.10 7.25 1.44
CA ASN A 181 -0.45 5.88 1.85
C ASN A 181 -1.92 5.52 1.52
N LYS A 182 -2.85 6.47 1.65
CA LYS A 182 -4.26 6.30 1.29
C LYS A 182 -4.42 5.99 -0.19
N TYR A 183 -3.60 6.58 -1.07
CA TYR A 183 -3.65 6.27 -2.49
C TYR A 183 -3.27 4.81 -2.74
N ILE A 184 -2.15 4.32 -2.16
CA ILE A 184 -1.76 2.90 -2.24
C ILE A 184 -2.88 2.00 -1.68
N TYR A 185 -3.42 2.34 -0.52
CA TYR A 185 -4.51 1.59 0.11
C TYR A 185 -5.75 1.47 -0.80
N TYR A 186 -6.18 2.57 -1.41
CA TYR A 186 -7.33 2.59 -2.32
C TYR A 186 -7.04 1.85 -3.64
N CYS A 187 -5.82 1.95 -4.18
CA CYS A 187 -5.40 1.14 -5.32
C CYS A 187 -5.48 -0.36 -5.02
N LEU A 188 -4.96 -0.81 -3.88
CA LEU A 188 -4.98 -2.22 -3.46
C LEU A 188 -6.40 -2.74 -3.14
N LYS A 189 -7.33 -1.85 -2.79
CA LYS A 189 -8.75 -2.18 -2.60
C LYS A 189 -9.54 -2.21 -3.90
N SER A 190 -9.06 -1.54 -4.94
CA SER A 190 -9.80 -1.44 -6.20
C SER A 190 -9.78 -2.75 -6.96
N ASN A 191 -10.83 -3.00 -7.74
CA ASN A 191 -10.91 -4.14 -8.66
C ASN A 191 -9.82 -4.12 -9.74
N PHE A 192 -9.06 -3.03 -9.90
CA PHE A 192 -7.90 -3.04 -10.78
C PHE A 192 -6.81 -4.01 -10.29
N PHE A 193 -6.71 -4.20 -8.97
CA PHE A 193 -5.72 -5.10 -8.38
C PHE A 193 -6.17 -6.57 -8.34
N TYR A 194 -7.41 -6.87 -8.74
CA TYR A 194 -8.06 -8.20 -8.64
C TYR A 194 -8.62 -8.72 -9.95
#